data_AF-A0AAE9NUW0-F1
#
_entry.id   AF-A0AAE9NUW0-F1
#
_cell.length_a   1.000
_cell.length_b   1.000
_cell.length_c   1.000
_cell.angle_alpha   90.00
_cell.angle_beta   90.00
_cell.angle_gamma   90.00
#
_symmetry.space_group_name_H-M   'P 1'
#
loop_
_entity.id
_entity.type
_entity.pdbx_description
1 polymer ?
#
loop_
_entity_poly.entity_id
_entity_poly.type
_entity_poly.pdbx_seq_one_letter_code
_entity_poly.pdbx_strand_id
1 'polypeptide(L)' 'MTLNKSARTERYYTVGYAPHNGKSNPPSAINLKGRWLEESGFITGMPITVTLERVRIIIEAQINL' A
#
# COMPACT_ATOMS: atom_id res chain seq x y z
N MET A 1 -27.81 19.12 6.59
CA MET A 1 -26.90 18.95 5.44
C MET A 1 -25.63 18.29 5.95
N THR A 2 -25.51 16.99 5.75
CA THR A 2 -24.39 16.21 6.29
C THR A 2 -23.18 16.44 5.37
N LEU A 3 -22.08 16.94 5.94
CA LEU A 3 -20.84 17.18 5.22
C LEU A 3 -20.23 15.82 4.86
N ASN A 4 -20.35 15.42 3.60
CA ASN A 4 -19.68 14.25 3.05
C ASN A 4 -18.17 14.52 3.05
N LYS A 5 -17.52 14.22 4.17
CA LYS A 5 -16.07 14.26 4.29
C LYS A 5 -15.54 13.13 3.42
N SER A 6 -15.14 13.43 2.20
CA SER A 6 -14.39 12.48 1.37
C SER A 6 -13.20 12.01 2.21
N ALA A 7 -13.17 10.73 2.53
CA ALA A 7 -11.98 10.14 3.13
C ALA A 7 -10.82 10.45 2.18
N ARG A 8 -9.76 11.10 2.68
CA ARG A 8 -8.56 11.36 1.86
C ARG A 8 -7.99 9.99 1.46
N THR A 9 -8.29 9.54 0.24
CA THR A 9 -7.87 8.24 -0.29
C THR A 9 -6.41 8.25 -0.75
N GLU A 10 -5.81 9.43 -0.89
CA GLU A 10 -4.42 9.59 -1.35
C GLU A 10 -3.48 9.98 -0.21
N ARG A 11 -2.32 9.32 -0.16
CA ARG A 11 -1.22 9.62 0.78
C ARG A 11 0.10 9.66 0.02
N TYR A 12 0.92 10.68 0.29
CA TYR A 12 2.22 10.86 -0.34
C TYR A 12 3.34 10.38 0.58
N TYR A 13 4.23 9.54 0.07
CA TYR A 13 5.40 9.04 0.77
C TYR A 13 6.65 9.27 -0.09
N THR A 14 7.79 9.55 0.54
CA THR A 14 9.09 9.60 -0.14
C THR A 14 9.83 8.29 0.10
N VAL A 15 10.34 7.67 -0.96
CA VAL A 15 11.17 6.46 -0.85
C VAL A 15 12.53 6.85 -0.27
N GLY A 16 12.88 6.26 0.88
CA GLY A 16 14.21 6.38 1.48
C GLY A 16 14.77 4.99 1.76
N TYR A 17 15.97 4.71 1.28
CA TYR A 17 16.70 3.50 1.66
C TYR A 17 17.24 3.70 3.08
N ALA A 18 16.75 2.93 4.05
CA ALA A 18 17.33 2.91 5.38
C ALA A 18 18.59 2.02 5.36
N PRO A 19 19.81 2.57 5.58
CA PRO A 19 21.01 1.74 5.66
C PRO A 19 20.89 0.79 6.85
N HIS A 20 21.00 -0.51 6.60
CA HIS A 20 20.82 -1.55 7.62
C HIS A 20 22.08 -1.78 8.46
N ASN A 21 22.64 -0.72 9.08
CA ASN A 21 23.76 -0.76 10.04
C ASN A 21 24.88 -1.78 9.71
N GLY A 22 25.29 -1.90 8.44
CA GLY A 22 26.37 -2.78 8.00
C GLY A 22 26.05 -4.28 7.91
N LYS A 23 24.79 -4.70 8.13
CA LYS A 23 24.33 -6.07 7.86
C LYS A 23 23.90 -6.20 6.39
N SER A 24 23.95 -7.41 5.83
CA SER A 24 23.40 -7.72 4.49
C SER A 24 22.01 -7.09 4.37
N ASN A 25 21.81 -6.25 3.35
CA ASN A 25 20.61 -5.44 3.26
C ASN A 25 19.42 -6.37 3.06
N PRO A 26 18.40 -6.37 3.95
CA PRO A 26 17.18 -7.09 3.65
C PRO A 26 16.63 -6.56 2.32
N PRO A 27 15.96 -7.41 1.52
CA PRO A 27 15.33 -6.96 0.29
C PRO A 27 14.49 -5.72 0.55
N SER A 28 14.61 -4.71 -0.33
CA SER A 28 13.83 -3.48 -0.21
C SER A 28 12.34 -3.82 -0.13
N ALA A 29 11.68 -3.42 0.95
CA ALA A 29 10.28 -3.72 1.20
C ALA A 29 9.48 -2.43 1.43
N ILE A 30 8.32 -2.34 0.80
CA ILE A 30 7.32 -1.28 1.06
C ILE A 30 6.32 -1.83 2.07
N ASN A 31 6.23 -1.19 3.24
CA ASN A 31 5.30 -1.59 4.29
C ASN A 31 4.14 -0.58 4.35
N LEU A 32 2.96 -0.98 3.84
CA LEU A 32 1.72 -0.21 3.99
C LEU A 32 1.03 -0.63 5.29
N LYS A 33 0.55 0.32 6.09
CA LYS A 33 -0.11 0.05 7.38
C LYS A 33 -1.33 0.96 7.59
N GLY A 34 -2.31 0.45 8.34
CA GLY A 34 -3.45 1.21 8.86
C GLY A 34 -4.81 0.63 8.46
N ARG A 35 -5.86 1.04 9.19
CA ARG A 35 -7.25 0.60 9.00
C ARG A 35 -7.80 0.87 7.59
N TRP A 36 -7.27 1.88 6.92
CA TRP A 36 -7.66 2.26 5.56
C TRP A 36 -7.44 1.13 4.52
N LEU A 37 -6.52 0.20 4.78
CA LEU A 37 -6.30 -0.97 3.91
C LEU A 37 -7.52 -1.89 3.92
N GLU A 38 -8.00 -2.25 5.12
CA GLU A 38 -9.19 -3.07 5.29
C GLU A 38 -10.44 -2.36 4.74
N GLU A 39 -10.59 -1.05 5.01
CA GLU A 39 -11.67 -0.22 4.45
C GLU A 39 -11.62 -0.13 2.92
N SER A 40 -10.44 -0.28 2.30
CA SER A 40 -10.25 -0.32 0.85
C SER A 40 -10.33 -1.74 0.26
N GLY A 41 -10.72 -2.74 1.07
CA GLY A 41 -10.90 -4.11 0.62
C GLY A 41 -9.65 -4.98 0.69
N PHE A 42 -8.55 -4.54 1.29
CA PHE A 42 -7.35 -5.37 1.53
C PHE A 42 -7.49 -6.14 2.85
N ILE A 43 -7.96 -7.38 2.78
CA ILE A 43 -8.22 -8.25 3.93
C ILE A 43 -7.11 -9.31 4.04
N THR A 44 -6.71 -9.68 5.26
CA THR A 44 -5.70 -10.72 5.48
C THR A 44 -6.13 -12.05 4.85
N GLY A 45 -5.21 -12.68 4.11
CA GLY A 45 -5.44 -13.98 3.47
C GLY A 45 -6.09 -13.91 2.10
N MET A 46 -6.47 -12.73 1.61
CA MET A 46 -7.00 -12.58 0.26
C MET A 46 -5.88 -12.55 -0.80
N PRO A 47 -6.15 -13.02 -2.02
CA PRO A 47 -5.24 -12.81 -3.14
C PRO A 47 -5.23 -11.32 -3.55
N ILE A 48 -4.04 -10.85 -3.93
CA ILE A 48 -3.83 -9.51 -4.51
C ILE A 48 -3.07 -9.64 -5.82
N THR A 49 -3.27 -8.67 -6.70
CA THR A 49 -2.47 -8.51 -7.91
C THR A 49 -1.53 -7.34 -7.72
N VAL A 50 -0.26 -7.52 -8.07
CA VAL A 50 0.73 -6.45 -8.13
C VAL A 50 1.20 -6.30 -9.56
N THR A 51 1.03 -5.12 -10.14
CA THR A 51 1.48 -4.80 -11.49
C THR A 51 2.41 -3.61 -11.49
N LEU A 52 3.31 -3.60 -12.47
CA LEU A 52 4.23 -2.49 -12.72
C LEU A 52 3.78 -1.80 -13.99
N GLU A 53 3.43 -0.53 -13.89
CA GLU A 53 3.09 0.30 -15.04
C GLU A 53 3.92 1.59 -15.02
N ARG A 54 4.83 1.74 -15.98
CA ARG A 54 5.75 2.88 -16.09
C ARG A 54 6.56 3.06 -14.79
N VAL A 55 6.29 4.13 -14.02
CA VAL A 55 6.95 4.50 -12.76
C VAL A 55 5.99 4.30 -11.57
N ARG A 56 5.01 3.40 -11.71
CA ARG A 56 3.98 3.12 -10.70
C ARG A 56 3.99 1.64 -10.34
N ILE A 57 3.78 1.39 -9.06
CA ILE A 57 3.38 0.09 -8.53
C ILE A 57 1.89 0.18 -8.27
N ILE A 58 1.11 -0.70 -8.90
CA ILE A 58 -0.33 -0.78 -8.72
C ILE A 58 -0.60 -2.07 -7.94
N ILE A 59 -1.33 -1.94 -6.83
CA ILE A 59 -1.70 -3.05 -5.96
C ILE A 59 -3.22 -3.10 -5.93
N GLU A 60 -3.79 -4.21 -6.40
CA GLU A 60 -5.23 -4.40 -6.51
C GLU A 60 -5.67 -5.59 -5.66
N ALA A 61 -6.68 -5.36 -4.83
CA ALA A 61 -7.40 -6.41 -4.14
C ALA A 61 -8.24 -7.20 -5.16
N GLN A 62 -8.05 -8.53 -5.24
CA GLN A 62 -8.98 -9.37 -5.99
C GLN A 62 -10.27 -9.53 -5.18
N ILE A 63 -11.24 -8.65 -5.45
CA ILE A 63 -12.58 -8.78 -4.91
C ILE A 63 -13.31 -9.78 -5.80
N ASN A 64 -13.52 -11.00 -5.30
CA ASN A 64 -14.49 -11.91 -5.90
C ASN A 64 -15.88 -11.39 -5.55
N LEU A 65 -16.51 -10.66 -6.48
CA LEU A 65 -17.92 -10.26 -6.40
C LEU A 65 -18.85 -11.48 -6.59
#